data_AF-A0A1V8M1M6-F1
#
_entry.id   AF-A0A1V8M1M6-F1
#
_cell.length_a   1.000
_cell.length_b   1.000
_cell.length_c   1.000
_cell.angle_alpha   90.00
_cell.angle_beta   90.00
_cell.angle_gamma   90.00
#
_symmetry.space_group_name_H-M   'P 1'
#
loop_
_entity.id
_entity.type
_entity.pdbx_description
1 polymer ?
#
loop_
_entity_poly.entity_id
_entity_poly.type
_entity_poly.pdbx_seq_one_letter_code
_entity_poly.pdbx_strand_id
1 'polypeptide(L)'
;MINSYNQSKNELDKLISSLDNSNSDIRLAKSRLQEYTNTKIGIEEELKKNKIALKLKEFGAEQNLEIAKDCCPSCHQKVDDSLLLADTLVQPMSLNENIKYLDSQRKMVARYLKGLEQSIQKLEIQSTGLAEEISDKRMFCLSLKKDLRAFDVVSESEVRLKVQLEDKVSGLTNAIDFINESIEKLRIISIQYKKSRGELARIPTRKMSNYDSKKLRELQTSFRGLAQLFGFRSAPTTDIEINPTLFPYLSGIELREVNTDIKSDSSASDFVRLIWAYLISIYSVSNKYNGNHLGFLVFDEPAQHSMAVSSINSLFKALSKEGALQSIVAASFDESDRVFSESVDGVEYKLITVGEKLLKPLAPKA
;
A
#
# COMPACT_ATOMS: atom_id res chain seq x y z
N MET A 1 38.09 -15.43 59.32
CA MET A 1 37.10 -16.28 58.61
C MET A 1 35.65 -16.05 59.05
N ILE A 2 35.30 -16.06 60.35
CA ILE A 2 33.91 -15.87 60.82
C ILE A 2 33.31 -14.52 60.40
N ASN A 3 34.06 -13.41 60.52
CA ASN A 3 33.59 -12.10 60.05
C ASN A 3 33.36 -12.06 58.53
N SER A 4 34.22 -12.72 57.75
CA SER A 4 34.09 -12.83 56.28
C SER A 4 32.84 -13.62 55.87
N TYR A 5 32.50 -14.66 56.61
CA TYR A 5 31.28 -15.43 56.41
C TYR A 5 30.03 -14.61 56.75
N ASN A 6 30.02 -13.91 57.89
CA ASN A 6 28.89 -13.07 58.28
C ASN A 6 28.67 -11.91 57.30
N GLN A 7 29.74 -11.30 56.78
CA GLN A 7 29.66 -10.27 55.75
C GLN A 7 29.09 -10.81 54.44
N SER A 8 29.59 -11.96 53.96
CA SER A 8 29.10 -12.61 52.73
C SER A 8 27.64 -13.05 52.85
N LYS A 9 27.21 -13.48 54.04
CA LYS A 9 25.82 -13.81 54.33
C LYS A 9 24.91 -12.58 54.28
N ASN A 10 25.33 -11.47 54.89
CA ASN A 10 24.57 -10.22 54.83
C ASN A 10 24.46 -9.67 53.40
N GLU A 11 25.50 -9.80 52.58
CA GLU A 11 25.44 -9.45 51.15
C GLU A 11 24.46 -10.35 50.39
N LEU A 12 24.48 -11.66 50.65
CA LEU A 12 23.54 -12.60 50.05
C LEU A 12 22.08 -12.26 50.41
N ASP A 13 21.80 -11.96 51.67
CA ASP A 13 20.45 -11.60 52.13
C ASP A 13 19.96 -10.29 51.46
N LYS A 14 20.85 -9.31 51.24
CA LYS A 14 20.54 -8.10 50.46
C LYS A 14 20.22 -8.40 49.00
N LEU A 15 20.99 -9.27 48.35
CA LEU A 15 20.76 -9.66 46.96
C LEU A 15 19.43 -10.40 46.80
N ILE A 16 19.09 -11.30 47.73
CA ILE A 16 17.79 -12.00 47.73
C ILE A 16 16.64 -11.00 47.86
N SER A 17 16.73 -10.03 48.78
CA SER A 17 15.72 -8.96 48.90
C SER A 17 15.59 -8.14 47.61
N SER A 18 16.71 -7.82 46.94
CA SER A 18 16.68 -7.10 45.67
C SER A 18 16.01 -7.92 44.56
N LEU A 19 16.26 -9.23 44.49
CA LEU A 19 15.63 -10.13 43.52
C LEU A 19 14.11 -10.22 43.74
N ASP A 20 13.68 -10.34 44.99
CA ASP A 20 12.25 -10.40 45.33
C ASP A 20 11.53 -9.11 44.91
N ASN A 21 12.14 -7.94 45.17
CA ASN A 21 11.65 -6.65 44.71
C ASN A 21 11.56 -6.59 43.17
N SER A 22 12.63 -6.93 42.44
CA SER A 22 12.60 -6.96 40.98
C SER A 22 11.55 -7.91 40.42
N ASN A 23 11.34 -9.08 41.04
CA ASN A 23 10.30 -10.02 40.62
C ASN A 23 8.88 -9.48 40.87
N SER A 24 8.68 -8.77 41.99
CA SER A 24 7.41 -8.08 42.25
C SER A 24 7.13 -6.99 41.21
N ASP A 25 8.14 -6.20 40.83
CA ASP A 25 8.04 -5.16 39.83
C ASP A 25 7.73 -5.74 38.44
N ILE A 26 8.35 -6.85 38.08
CA ILE A 26 8.05 -7.59 36.84
C ILE A 26 6.59 -8.05 36.82
N ARG A 27 6.08 -8.60 37.92
CA ARG A 27 4.67 -9.03 38.02
C ARG A 27 3.71 -7.85 37.85
N LEU A 28 3.98 -6.74 38.52
CA LEU A 28 3.17 -5.51 38.40
C LEU A 28 3.21 -4.95 36.97
N ALA A 29 4.39 -4.89 36.35
CA ALA A 29 4.56 -4.42 34.98
C ALA A 29 3.84 -5.33 33.97
N LYS A 30 3.87 -6.65 34.16
CA LYS A 30 3.13 -7.62 33.33
C LYS A 30 1.62 -7.47 33.49
N SER A 31 1.11 -7.27 34.72
CA SER A 31 -0.32 -6.99 34.95
C SER A 31 -0.77 -5.73 34.22
N ARG A 32 -0.01 -4.63 34.35
CA ARG A 32 -0.28 -3.38 33.64
C ARG A 32 -0.28 -3.60 32.13
N LEU A 33 0.71 -4.32 31.60
CA LEU A 33 0.77 -4.62 30.17
C LEU A 33 -0.50 -5.33 29.70
N GLN A 34 -0.95 -6.34 30.45
CA GLN A 34 -2.18 -7.05 30.13
C GLN A 34 -3.43 -6.14 30.16
N GLU A 35 -3.54 -5.28 31.17
CA GLU A 35 -4.63 -4.28 31.27
C GLU A 35 -4.65 -3.37 30.04
N TYR A 36 -3.50 -2.75 29.70
CA TYR A 36 -3.41 -1.85 28.55
C TYR A 36 -3.61 -2.56 27.20
N THR A 37 -3.24 -3.84 27.09
CA THR A 37 -3.56 -4.63 25.89
C THR A 37 -5.06 -4.84 25.74
N ASN A 38 -5.78 -5.12 26.83
CA ASN A 38 -7.23 -5.24 26.81
C ASN A 38 -7.90 -3.90 26.47
N THR A 39 -7.41 -2.79 27.05
CA THR A 39 -7.91 -1.44 26.71
C THR A 39 -7.71 -1.13 25.23
N LYS A 40 -6.56 -1.51 24.65
CA LYS A 40 -6.30 -1.31 23.22
C LYS A 40 -7.28 -2.09 22.35
N ILE A 41 -7.56 -3.35 22.69
CA ILE A 41 -8.53 -4.19 21.96
C ILE A 41 -9.91 -3.52 22.00
N GLY A 42 -10.36 -3.07 23.17
CA GLY A 42 -11.63 -2.35 23.32
C GLY A 42 -11.71 -1.10 22.43
N ILE A 43 -10.65 -0.27 22.44
CA ILE A 43 -10.57 0.93 21.58
C ILE A 43 -10.61 0.55 20.09
N GLU A 44 -9.97 -0.53 19.67
CA GLU A 44 -9.97 -0.97 18.27
C GLU A 44 -11.35 -1.46 17.81
N GLU A 45 -12.08 -2.17 18.68
CA GLU A 45 -13.45 -2.57 18.41
C GLU A 45 -14.40 -1.37 18.30
N GLU A 46 -14.30 -0.41 19.22
CA GLU A 46 -15.08 0.83 19.17
C GLU A 46 -14.77 1.64 17.91
N LEU A 47 -13.49 1.76 17.55
CA LEU A 47 -13.07 2.48 16.35
C LEU A 47 -13.61 1.79 15.08
N LYS A 48 -13.66 0.45 15.04
CA LYS A 48 -14.28 -0.31 13.95
C LYS A 48 -15.78 -0.03 13.86
N LYS A 49 -16.51 -0.03 14.99
CA LYS A 49 -17.94 0.28 15.04
C LYS A 49 -18.22 1.70 14.53
N ASN A 50 -17.46 2.69 15.01
CA ASN A 50 -17.60 4.08 14.59
C ASN A 50 -17.29 4.29 13.10
N LYS A 51 -16.28 3.61 12.54
CA LYS A 51 -15.99 3.65 11.09
C LYS A 51 -17.10 3.03 10.24
N ILE A 52 -17.71 1.94 10.70
CA ILE A 52 -18.85 1.32 10.02
C ILE A 52 -20.04 2.29 10.03
N ALA A 53 -20.32 2.91 11.18
CA ALA A 53 -21.37 3.92 11.29
C ALA A 53 -21.13 5.09 10.33
N LEU A 54 -19.88 5.57 10.20
CA LEU A 54 -19.53 6.65 9.28
C LEU A 54 -19.78 6.24 7.83
N LYS A 55 -19.36 5.03 7.46
CA LYS A 55 -19.55 4.50 6.11
C LYS A 55 -21.03 4.36 5.75
N LEU A 56 -21.87 3.93 6.71
CA LEU A 56 -23.32 3.86 6.53
C LEU A 56 -23.94 5.26 6.37
N LYS A 57 -23.46 6.26 7.11
CA LYS A 57 -23.88 7.66 6.97
C LYS A 57 -23.51 8.21 5.58
N GLU A 58 -22.29 7.95 5.11
CA GLU A 58 -21.84 8.33 3.76
C GLU A 58 -22.67 7.67 2.65
N PHE A 59 -22.87 6.35 2.70
CA PHE A 59 -23.70 5.64 1.71
C PHE A 59 -25.16 6.11 1.71
N GLY A 60 -25.72 6.41 2.89
CA GLY A 60 -27.07 6.98 3.00
C GLY A 60 -27.18 8.37 2.36
N ALA A 61 -26.12 9.17 2.46
CA ALA A 61 -26.06 10.50 1.85
C ALA A 61 -25.94 10.43 0.32
N GLU A 62 -25.20 9.45 -0.23
CA GLU A 62 -25.12 9.19 -1.68
C GLU A 62 -26.47 8.80 -2.29
N GLN A 63 -27.33 8.11 -1.53
CA GLN A 63 -28.69 7.74 -1.93
C GLN A 63 -29.74 8.85 -1.70
N ASN A 64 -29.31 10.09 -1.39
CA ASN A 64 -30.16 11.24 -1.10
C ASN A 64 -31.20 11.01 0.01
N LEU A 65 -30.91 10.15 1.00
CA LEU A 65 -31.77 10.00 2.17
C LEU A 65 -31.62 11.23 3.07
N GLU A 66 -32.71 11.95 3.33
CA GLU A 66 -32.71 13.15 4.20
C GLU A 66 -32.22 12.85 5.62
N ILE A 67 -32.47 11.62 6.11
CA ILE A 67 -31.99 11.11 7.40
C ILE A 67 -30.46 11.13 7.49
N ALA A 68 -29.76 10.87 6.38
CA ALA A 68 -28.30 10.86 6.34
C ALA A 68 -27.69 12.27 6.30
N LYS A 69 -28.51 13.29 5.99
CA LYS A 69 -28.16 14.72 6.08
C LYS A 69 -28.55 15.32 7.44
N ASP A 70 -28.78 14.45 8.43
CA ASP A 70 -29.23 14.81 9.77
C ASP A 70 -30.60 15.53 9.75
N CYS A 71 -31.46 15.23 8.78
CA CYS A 71 -32.81 15.82 8.65
C CYS A 71 -33.90 14.74 8.69
N CYS A 72 -34.90 14.92 9.54
CA CYS A 72 -36.06 14.04 9.57
C CYS A 72 -36.92 14.24 8.29
N PRO A 73 -37.22 13.19 7.51
CA PRO A 73 -37.99 13.31 6.27
C PRO A 73 -39.48 13.62 6.47
N SER A 74 -39.97 13.59 7.71
CA SER A 74 -41.36 13.88 8.04
C SER A 74 -41.55 15.30 8.57
N CYS A 75 -40.64 15.80 9.40
CA CYS A 75 -40.77 17.10 10.06
C CYS A 75 -39.62 18.09 9.77
N HIS A 76 -38.63 17.69 8.95
CA HIS A 76 -37.44 18.47 8.59
C HIS A 76 -36.61 18.98 9.78
N GLN A 77 -36.85 18.45 10.98
CA GLN A 77 -36.05 18.77 12.16
C GLN A 77 -34.68 18.11 12.07
N LYS A 78 -33.68 18.78 12.66
CA LYS A 78 -32.33 18.25 12.76
C LYS A 78 -32.34 17.03 13.70
N VAL A 79 -31.83 15.91 13.23
CA VAL A 79 -31.65 14.69 14.01
C VAL A 79 -30.22 14.69 14.51
N ASP A 80 -30.03 14.78 15.83
CA ASP A 80 -28.69 14.64 16.42
C ASP A 80 -28.29 13.16 16.48
N ASP A 81 -26.97 12.90 16.41
CA ASP A 81 -26.39 11.55 16.44
C ASP A 81 -26.59 10.83 17.80
N SER A 82 -27.21 11.48 18.79
CA SER A 82 -27.43 10.96 20.15
C SER A 82 -28.89 11.12 20.59
N LEU A 83 -29.42 10.09 21.23
CA LEU A 83 -30.78 10.07 21.80
C LEU A 83 -30.89 10.81 23.15
N LEU A 84 -29.83 11.50 23.57
CA LEU A 84 -29.83 12.27 24.81
C LEU A 84 -30.58 13.59 24.63
N LEU A 85 -31.47 13.91 25.57
CA LEU A 85 -32.18 15.19 25.59
C LEU A 85 -31.18 16.37 25.63
N ALA A 86 -31.48 17.40 24.84
CA ALA A 86 -30.70 18.62 24.71
C ALA A 86 -30.47 19.40 26.04
N ASP A 87 -31.18 19.03 27.10
CA ASP A 87 -31.03 19.59 28.45
C ASP A 87 -29.79 19.09 29.20
N THR A 88 -29.05 18.14 28.65
CA THR A 88 -27.74 17.73 29.17
C THR A 88 -26.64 18.58 28.56
N LEU A 89 -25.91 19.36 29.37
CA LEU A 89 -24.77 20.22 29.00
C LEU A 89 -23.59 19.49 28.32
N VAL A 90 -23.73 18.20 28.02
CA VAL A 90 -22.73 17.38 27.36
C VAL A 90 -23.16 17.22 25.91
N GLN A 91 -22.67 18.12 25.03
CA GLN A 91 -22.81 17.89 23.60
C GLN A 91 -21.97 16.65 23.22
N PRO A 92 -22.59 15.58 22.69
CA PRO A 92 -21.85 14.42 22.24
C PRO A 92 -20.96 14.81 21.06
N MET A 93 -19.73 14.30 21.04
CA MET A 93 -18.80 14.53 19.93
C MET A 93 -19.40 14.05 18.62
N SER A 94 -19.14 14.77 17.52
CA SER A 94 -19.52 14.27 16.19
C SER A 94 -18.81 12.94 15.90
N LEU A 95 -19.41 12.09 15.07
CA LEU A 95 -18.84 10.79 14.72
C LEU A 95 -17.38 10.89 14.20
N ASN A 96 -17.08 11.93 13.43
CA ASN A 96 -15.75 12.21 12.92
C ASN A 96 -14.74 12.60 14.01
N GLU A 97 -15.17 13.40 14.98
CA GLU A 97 -14.33 13.79 16.12
C GLU A 97 -14.09 12.60 17.05
N ASN A 98 -15.11 11.76 17.27
CA ASN A 98 -14.97 10.54 18.06
C ASN A 98 -13.96 9.58 17.43
N ILE A 99 -13.98 9.40 16.10
CA ILE A 99 -12.99 8.59 15.38
C ILE A 99 -11.58 9.16 15.56
N LYS A 100 -11.39 10.49 15.45
CA LYS A 100 -10.09 11.14 15.67
C LYS A 100 -9.60 10.95 17.11
N TYR A 101 -10.50 11.08 18.08
CA TYR A 101 -10.20 10.87 19.50
C TYR A 101 -9.76 9.44 19.77
N LEU A 102 -10.53 8.44 19.36
CA LEU A 102 -10.19 7.02 19.51
C LEU A 102 -8.88 6.66 18.80
N ASP A 103 -8.61 7.23 17.62
CA ASP A 103 -7.33 7.01 16.92
C ASP A 103 -6.14 7.62 17.68
N SER A 104 -6.32 8.79 18.31
CA SER A 104 -5.31 9.41 19.16
C SER A 104 -5.03 8.60 20.43
N GLN A 105 -6.08 8.09 21.09
CA GLN A 105 -5.96 7.21 22.25
C GLN A 105 -5.25 5.91 21.88
N ARG A 106 -5.62 5.28 20.77
CA ARG A 106 -4.95 4.06 20.27
C ARG A 106 -3.45 4.28 20.08
N LYS A 107 -3.05 5.40 19.48
CA LYS A 107 -1.63 5.76 19.28
C LYS A 107 -0.91 5.98 20.62
N MET A 108 -1.56 6.62 21.59
CA MET A 108 -1.00 6.82 22.93
C MET A 108 -0.77 5.48 23.65
N VAL A 109 -1.80 4.63 23.71
CA VAL A 109 -1.72 3.31 24.35
C VAL A 109 -0.66 2.43 23.67
N ALA A 110 -0.57 2.46 22.34
CA ALA A 110 0.45 1.70 21.62
C ALA A 110 1.88 2.13 21.98
N ARG A 111 2.14 3.44 22.17
CA ARG A 111 3.45 3.93 22.63
C ARG A 111 3.73 3.48 24.07
N TYR A 112 2.72 3.54 24.93
CA TYR A 112 2.84 3.13 26.32
C TYR A 112 3.13 1.63 26.46
N LEU A 113 2.43 0.78 25.70
CA LEU A 113 2.69 -0.66 25.62
C LEU A 113 4.14 -0.96 25.22
N LYS A 114 4.62 -0.31 24.16
CA LYS A 114 6.02 -0.49 23.71
C LYS A 114 7.02 -0.07 24.80
N GLY A 115 6.72 0.99 25.55
CA GLY A 115 7.55 1.43 26.67
C GLY A 115 7.56 0.41 27.82
N LEU A 116 6.39 -0.14 28.17
CA LEU A 116 6.27 -1.18 29.19
C LEU A 116 7.00 -2.47 28.78
N GLU A 117 6.86 -2.93 27.54
CA GLU A 117 7.57 -4.10 27.02
C GLU A 117 9.10 -3.96 27.18
N GLN A 118 9.65 -2.80 26.79
CA GLN A 118 11.07 -2.51 26.97
C GLN A 118 11.48 -2.45 28.45
N SER A 119 10.62 -1.93 29.32
CA SER A 119 10.87 -1.89 30.76
C SER A 119 10.87 -3.29 31.38
N ILE A 120 9.93 -4.15 30.97
CA ILE A 120 9.86 -5.55 31.42
C ILE A 120 11.11 -6.30 30.98
N GLN A 121 11.52 -6.14 29.73
CA GLN A 121 12.73 -6.79 29.22
C GLN A 121 13.98 -6.39 30.02
N LYS A 122 14.11 -5.11 30.39
CA LYS A 122 15.22 -4.63 31.24
C LYS A 122 15.17 -5.25 32.64
N LEU A 123 13.99 -5.30 33.26
CA LEU A 123 13.82 -5.88 34.59
C LEU A 123 14.08 -7.40 34.58
N GLU A 124 13.69 -8.11 33.53
CA GLU A 124 13.95 -9.56 33.37
C GLU A 124 15.46 -9.84 33.24
N ILE A 125 16.20 -9.02 32.47
CA ILE A 125 17.66 -9.11 32.39
C ILE A 125 18.31 -8.84 33.76
N GLN A 126 17.80 -7.87 34.52
CA GLN A 126 18.30 -7.61 35.87
C GLN A 126 18.00 -8.76 36.84
N SER A 127 16.79 -9.33 36.79
CA SER A 127 16.39 -10.45 37.64
C SER A 127 17.22 -11.71 37.36
N THR A 128 17.47 -12.02 36.08
CA THR A 128 18.34 -13.14 35.69
C THR A 128 19.79 -12.94 36.18
N GLY A 129 20.36 -11.75 35.99
CA GLY A 129 21.70 -11.44 36.52
C GLY A 129 21.79 -11.52 38.05
N LEU A 130 20.78 -11.02 38.77
CA LEU A 130 20.72 -11.14 40.24
C LEU A 130 20.59 -12.60 40.68
N ALA A 131 19.82 -13.43 39.97
CA ALA A 131 19.67 -14.85 40.28
C ALA A 131 20.99 -15.63 40.12
N GLU A 132 21.77 -15.32 39.08
CA GLU A 132 23.12 -15.87 38.88
C GLU A 132 24.07 -15.45 40.01
N GLU A 133 24.11 -14.16 40.35
CA GLU A 133 24.96 -13.65 41.43
C GLU A 133 24.61 -14.27 42.80
N ILE A 134 23.32 -14.46 43.07
CA ILE A 134 22.84 -15.16 44.28
C ILE A 134 23.31 -16.60 44.31
N SER A 135 23.25 -17.31 43.18
CA SER A 135 23.73 -18.69 43.07
C SER A 135 25.22 -18.78 43.41
N ASP A 136 26.03 -17.92 42.81
CA ASP A 136 27.47 -17.86 43.02
C ASP A 136 27.83 -17.52 44.48
N LYS A 137 27.17 -16.51 45.05
CA LYS A 137 27.37 -16.11 46.45
C LYS A 137 26.89 -17.18 47.43
N ARG A 138 25.80 -17.90 47.15
CA ARG A 138 25.36 -19.07 47.95
C ARG A 138 26.42 -20.15 47.98
N MET A 139 26.95 -20.52 46.81
CA MET A 139 28.00 -21.53 46.69
C MET A 139 29.28 -21.11 47.41
N PHE A 140 29.65 -19.83 47.34
CA PHE A 140 30.79 -19.27 48.07
C PHE A 140 30.59 -19.27 49.59
N CYS A 141 29.41 -18.89 50.08
CA CYS A 141 29.06 -18.97 51.50
C CYS A 141 29.12 -20.43 52.02
N LEU A 142 28.70 -21.40 51.20
CA LEU A 142 28.80 -22.82 51.53
C LEU A 142 30.27 -23.30 51.61
N SER A 143 31.15 -22.88 50.70
CA SER A 143 32.58 -23.21 50.79
C SER A 143 33.24 -22.57 52.01
N LEU A 144 32.95 -21.29 52.31
CA LEU A 144 33.43 -20.64 53.54
C LEU A 144 32.97 -21.37 54.82
N LYS A 145 31.73 -21.88 54.82
CA LYS A 145 31.19 -22.65 55.95
C LYS A 145 31.88 -24.01 56.11
N LYS A 146 32.31 -24.65 55.02
CA LYS A 146 33.09 -25.89 55.05
C LYS A 146 34.52 -25.63 55.51
N ASP A 147 35.15 -24.57 55.04
CA ASP A 147 36.50 -24.16 55.46
C ASP A 147 36.54 -23.80 56.95
N LEU A 148 35.47 -23.22 57.51
CA LEU A 148 35.34 -23.02 58.96
C LEU A 148 35.27 -24.32 59.77
N ARG A 149 34.95 -25.45 59.14
CA ARG A 149 34.81 -26.78 59.78
C ARG A 149 36.01 -27.69 59.52
N ALA A 150 36.78 -27.44 58.45
CA ALA A 150 37.94 -28.23 58.06
C ALA A 150 39.24 -27.61 58.58
N PHE A 151 40.20 -28.45 58.99
CA PHE A 151 41.56 -28.06 59.39
C PHE A 151 42.58 -28.38 58.28
N ASP A 152 42.17 -28.33 57.02
CA ASP A 152 43.06 -28.59 55.89
C ASP A 152 43.90 -27.36 55.52
N VAL A 153 45.10 -27.60 54.97
CA VAL A 153 46.06 -26.55 54.53
C VAL A 153 45.55 -25.80 53.29
N VAL A 154 44.65 -26.39 52.52
CA VAL A 154 44.08 -25.82 51.30
C VAL A 154 42.63 -25.40 51.56
N SER A 155 42.33 -24.11 51.39
CA SER A 155 40.97 -23.58 51.51
C SER A 155 40.15 -23.87 50.25
N GLU A 156 38.99 -24.52 50.39
CA GLU A 156 38.03 -24.75 49.29
C GLU A 156 37.55 -23.41 48.70
N SER A 157 37.47 -22.36 49.52
CA SER A 157 37.05 -21.03 49.08
C SER A 157 38.04 -20.34 48.14
N GLU A 158 39.34 -20.52 48.32
CA GLU A 158 40.36 -19.94 47.43
C GLU A 158 40.37 -20.61 46.05
N VAL A 159 40.27 -21.94 46.03
CA VAL A 159 40.17 -22.70 44.77
C VAL A 159 38.91 -22.31 44.01
N ARG A 160 37.77 -22.18 44.71
CA ARG A 160 36.50 -21.76 44.10
C ARG A 160 36.57 -20.33 43.56
N LEU A 161 37.18 -19.41 44.30
CA LEU A 161 37.38 -18.03 43.83
C LEU A 161 38.21 -18.01 42.54
N LYS A 162 39.27 -18.82 42.47
CA LYS A 162 40.09 -18.95 41.27
C LYS A 162 39.27 -19.44 40.07
N VAL A 163 38.47 -20.50 40.23
CA VAL A 163 37.59 -21.01 39.17
C VAL A 163 36.58 -19.95 38.72
N GLN A 164 35.95 -19.23 39.65
CA GLN A 164 35.02 -18.14 39.32
C GLN A 164 35.69 -17.00 38.55
N LEU A 165 36.97 -16.69 38.84
CA LEU A 165 37.72 -15.70 38.10
C LEU A 165 38.09 -16.19 36.70
N GLU A 166 38.46 -17.46 36.55
CA GLU A 166 38.73 -18.09 35.24
C GLU A 166 37.46 -18.10 34.37
N ASP A 167 36.31 -18.47 34.93
CA ASP A 167 35.02 -18.43 34.24
C ASP A 167 34.67 -17.01 33.81
N LYS A 168 34.85 -16.01 34.69
CA LYS A 168 34.65 -14.59 34.34
C LYS A 168 35.56 -14.13 33.20
N VAL A 169 36.82 -14.54 33.21
CA VAL A 169 37.76 -14.22 32.12
C VAL A 169 37.27 -14.84 30.81
N SER A 170 36.85 -16.11 30.83
CA SER A 170 36.31 -16.77 29.64
C SER A 170 35.02 -16.13 29.12
N GLY A 171 34.14 -15.68 30.02
CA GLY A 171 32.91 -14.96 29.67
C GLY A 171 33.22 -13.61 29.02
N LEU A 172 34.21 -12.88 29.54
CA LEU A 172 34.66 -11.62 28.96
C LEU A 172 35.30 -11.81 27.57
N THR A 173 36.10 -12.87 27.37
CA THR A 173 36.66 -13.15 26.04
C THR A 173 35.57 -13.50 25.03
N ASN A 174 34.58 -14.31 25.41
CA ASN A 174 33.45 -14.63 24.54
C ASN A 174 32.62 -13.38 24.21
N ALA A 175 32.44 -12.47 25.17
CA ALA A 175 31.75 -11.20 24.92
C ALA A 175 32.53 -10.31 23.93
N ILE A 176 33.86 -10.27 24.03
CA ILE A 176 34.72 -9.56 23.06
C ILE A 176 34.55 -10.15 21.66
N ASP A 177 34.57 -11.47 21.53
CA ASP A 177 34.41 -12.15 20.23
C ASP A 177 33.02 -11.86 19.63
N PHE A 178 31.97 -11.91 20.44
CA PHE A 178 30.62 -11.56 20.03
C PHE A 178 30.49 -10.09 19.58
N ILE A 179 31.15 -9.16 20.28
CA ILE A 179 31.18 -7.75 19.89
C ILE A 179 31.89 -7.59 18.54
N ASN A 180 33.03 -8.25 18.34
CA ASN A 180 33.76 -8.20 17.07
C ASN A 180 32.94 -8.77 15.91
N GLU A 181 32.25 -9.90 16.12
CA GLU A 181 31.35 -10.47 15.12
C GLU A 181 30.18 -9.52 14.80
N SER A 182 29.61 -8.87 15.82
CA SER A 182 28.52 -7.91 15.66
C SER A 182 28.96 -6.66 14.90
N ILE A 183 30.16 -6.14 15.16
CA ILE A 183 30.76 -5.02 14.43
C ILE A 183 30.93 -5.39 12.95
N GLU A 184 31.40 -6.61 12.65
CA GLU A 184 31.60 -7.04 11.27
C GLU A 184 30.26 -7.20 10.53
N LYS A 185 29.23 -7.73 11.19
CA LYS A 185 27.85 -7.75 10.65
C LYS A 185 27.34 -6.34 10.37
N LEU A 186 27.57 -5.39 11.29
CA LEU A 186 27.19 -3.99 11.10
C LEU A 186 27.91 -3.35 9.90
N ARG A 187 29.19 -3.68 9.69
CA ARG A 187 29.99 -3.22 8.55
C ARG A 187 29.38 -3.69 7.22
N ILE A 188 29.00 -4.97 7.13
CA ILE A 188 28.35 -5.54 5.95
C ILE A 188 27.02 -4.83 5.67
N ILE A 189 26.19 -4.64 6.70
CA ILE A 189 24.89 -3.96 6.58
C ILE A 189 25.08 -2.50 6.14
N SER A 190 26.08 -1.79 6.68
CA SER A 190 26.39 -0.41 6.30
C SER A 190 26.75 -0.29 4.82
N ILE A 191 27.56 -1.22 4.30
CA ILE A 191 27.92 -1.27 2.86
C ILE A 191 26.68 -1.50 2.00
N GLN A 192 25.83 -2.47 2.37
CA GLN A 192 24.58 -2.76 1.67
C GLN A 192 23.64 -1.54 1.68
N TYR A 193 23.47 -0.91 2.85
CA TYR A 193 22.66 0.30 3.00
C TYR A 193 23.15 1.43 2.12
N LYS A 194 24.47 1.67 2.06
CA LYS A 194 25.06 2.69 1.18
C LYS A 194 24.78 2.40 -0.30
N LYS A 195 24.88 1.13 -0.72
CA LYS A 195 24.55 0.70 -2.08
C LYS A 195 23.07 0.95 -2.39
N SER A 196 22.17 0.46 -1.54
CA SER A 196 20.71 0.62 -1.72
C SER A 196 20.29 2.09 -1.70
N ARG A 197 20.90 2.92 -0.85
CA ARG A 197 20.65 4.38 -0.85
C ARG A 197 21.13 5.05 -2.14
N GLY A 198 22.26 4.60 -2.69
CA GLY A 198 22.74 5.06 -3.99
C GLY A 198 21.82 4.66 -5.14
N GLU A 199 21.29 3.44 -5.12
CA GLU A 199 20.29 2.96 -6.08
C GLU A 199 18.98 3.74 -5.95
N LEU A 200 18.50 3.98 -4.72
CA LEU A 200 17.30 4.76 -4.46
C LEU A 200 17.43 6.21 -4.95
N ALA A 201 18.60 6.83 -4.78
CA ALA A 201 18.86 8.18 -5.29
C ALA A 201 18.88 8.26 -6.83
N ARG A 202 19.15 7.14 -7.52
CA ARG A 202 19.05 7.05 -8.99
C ARG A 202 17.61 6.90 -9.47
N ILE A 203 16.69 6.45 -8.60
CA ILE A 203 15.28 6.40 -8.94
C ILE A 203 14.75 7.84 -8.94
N PRO A 204 14.21 8.34 -10.07
CA PRO A 204 13.71 9.70 -10.14
C PRO A 204 12.58 9.91 -9.13
N THR A 205 12.59 11.05 -8.44
CA THR A 205 11.56 11.47 -7.48
C THR A 205 10.19 11.67 -8.13
N ARG A 206 10.17 12.00 -9.43
CA ARG A 206 8.98 11.93 -10.26
C ARG A 206 8.84 10.49 -10.75
N LYS A 207 7.66 9.89 -10.56
CA LYS A 207 7.30 8.53 -11.04
C LYS A 207 7.60 8.27 -12.53
N MET A 208 7.92 9.32 -13.30
CA MET A 208 8.10 9.31 -14.74
C MET A 208 9.48 9.88 -15.09
N SER A 209 10.24 9.17 -15.93
CA SER A 209 11.55 9.66 -16.40
C SER A 209 11.39 10.79 -17.43
N ASN A 210 12.50 11.48 -17.74
CA ASN A 210 12.52 12.46 -18.84
C ASN A 210 12.17 11.81 -20.19
N TYR A 211 12.51 10.53 -20.39
CA TYR A 211 12.18 9.78 -21.60
C TYR A 211 10.69 9.49 -21.67
N ASP A 212 10.08 9.10 -20.56
CA ASP A 212 8.64 8.83 -20.49
C ASP A 212 7.82 10.11 -20.68
N SER A 213 8.31 11.24 -20.16
CA SER A 213 7.70 12.56 -20.39
C SER A 213 7.71 12.94 -21.87
N LYS A 214 8.73 12.55 -22.64
CA LYS A 214 8.77 12.75 -24.09
C LYS A 214 7.75 11.87 -24.81
N LYS A 215 7.65 10.59 -24.43
CA LYS A 215 6.64 9.67 -24.99
C LYS A 215 5.22 10.19 -24.78
N LEU A 216 4.92 10.68 -23.57
CA LEU A 216 3.59 11.21 -23.24
C LEU A 216 3.22 12.44 -24.08
N ARG A 217 4.17 13.37 -24.25
CA ARG A 217 3.96 14.55 -25.12
C ARG A 217 3.73 14.15 -26.58
N GLU A 218 4.47 13.15 -27.06
CA GLU A 218 4.29 12.63 -28.41
C GLU A 218 2.92 11.96 -28.58
N LEU A 219 2.50 11.17 -27.59
CA LEU A 219 1.18 10.52 -27.57
C LEU A 219 0.07 11.57 -27.62
N GLN A 220 0.17 12.61 -26.80
CA GLN A 220 -0.79 13.71 -26.79
C GLN A 220 -0.83 14.42 -28.14
N THR A 221 0.32 14.70 -28.75
CA THR A 221 0.38 15.37 -30.06
C THR A 221 -0.22 14.50 -31.16
N SER A 222 0.13 13.21 -31.20
CA SER A 222 -0.39 12.24 -32.17
C SER A 222 -1.90 12.04 -32.00
N PHE A 223 -2.38 11.92 -30.76
CA PHE A 223 -3.80 11.77 -30.45
C PHE A 223 -4.61 12.96 -30.94
N ARG A 224 -4.16 14.19 -30.67
CA ARG A 224 -4.83 15.41 -31.11
C ARG A 224 -4.90 15.52 -32.63
N GLY A 225 -3.81 15.19 -33.31
CA GLY A 225 -3.75 15.17 -34.78
C GLY A 225 -4.73 14.16 -35.39
N LEU A 226 -4.80 12.94 -34.84
CA LEU A 226 -5.71 11.90 -35.29
C LEU A 226 -7.18 12.23 -34.98
N ALA A 227 -7.48 12.76 -33.79
CA ALA A 227 -8.83 13.19 -33.44
C ALA A 227 -9.34 14.29 -34.39
N GLN A 228 -8.48 15.25 -34.75
CA GLN A 228 -8.80 16.28 -35.74
C GLN A 228 -9.01 15.67 -37.14
N LEU A 229 -8.14 14.74 -37.55
CA LEU A 229 -8.23 14.05 -38.84
C LEU A 229 -9.55 13.29 -38.99
N PHE A 230 -10.02 12.62 -37.94
CA PHE A 230 -11.27 11.86 -37.96
C PHE A 230 -12.52 12.73 -37.86
N GLY A 231 -12.36 14.04 -37.66
CA GLY A 231 -13.45 15.01 -37.65
C GLY A 231 -14.15 15.14 -36.30
N PHE A 232 -13.43 14.98 -35.19
CA PHE A 232 -13.94 15.29 -33.85
C PHE A 232 -14.35 16.76 -33.74
N ARG A 233 -15.58 17.04 -33.29
CA ARG A 233 -16.14 18.40 -33.23
C ARG A 233 -16.66 18.82 -31.86
N SER A 234 -16.82 17.87 -30.93
CA SER A 234 -17.39 18.14 -29.60
C SER A 234 -16.56 19.10 -28.74
N ALA A 235 -15.24 19.21 -28.97
CA ALA A 235 -14.38 20.16 -28.29
C ALA A 235 -13.14 20.52 -29.15
N PRO A 236 -12.45 21.64 -28.85
CA PRO A 236 -11.15 21.91 -29.44
C PRO A 236 -10.15 20.81 -29.09
N THR A 237 -9.51 20.21 -30.10
CA THR A 237 -8.52 19.14 -29.87
C THR A 237 -7.30 19.62 -29.07
N THR A 238 -7.03 20.93 -29.08
CA THR A 238 -5.97 21.57 -28.28
C THR A 238 -6.16 21.42 -26.77
N ASP A 239 -7.41 21.23 -26.34
CA ASP A 239 -7.79 21.23 -24.93
C ASP A 239 -7.75 19.81 -24.34
N ILE A 240 -7.52 18.81 -25.19
CA ILE A 240 -7.43 17.41 -24.76
C ILE A 240 -6.03 17.14 -24.20
N GLU A 241 -5.94 16.76 -22.93
CA GLU A 241 -4.68 16.42 -22.26
C GLU A 241 -4.63 14.93 -21.93
N ILE A 242 -3.44 14.33 -22.01
CA ILE A 242 -3.25 12.94 -21.55
C ILE A 242 -2.59 13.00 -20.19
N ASN A 243 -3.33 12.59 -19.17
CA ASN A 243 -2.83 12.59 -17.80
C ASN A 243 -1.77 11.48 -17.59
N PRO A 244 -1.03 11.50 -16.46
CA PRO A 244 -0.11 10.42 -16.08
C PRO A 244 -0.77 9.05 -15.94
N THR A 245 -2.11 8.99 -15.90
CA THR A 245 -2.92 7.75 -15.96
C THR A 245 -3.06 7.20 -17.39
N LEU A 246 -2.49 7.89 -18.39
CA LEU A 246 -2.50 7.58 -19.82
C LEU A 246 -3.87 7.70 -20.51
N PHE A 247 -4.91 8.11 -19.81
CA PHE A 247 -6.21 8.39 -20.40
C PHE A 247 -6.33 9.84 -20.89
N PRO A 248 -7.10 10.10 -21.95
CA PRO A 248 -7.37 11.45 -22.43
C PRO A 248 -8.48 12.13 -21.60
N TYR A 249 -8.24 13.39 -21.20
CA TYR A 249 -9.13 14.23 -20.40
C TYR A 249 -9.40 15.55 -21.13
N LEU A 250 -10.55 16.14 -20.85
CA LEU A 250 -10.91 17.49 -21.27
C LEU A 250 -11.29 18.31 -20.03
N SER A 251 -10.55 19.39 -19.74
CA SER A 251 -10.82 20.29 -18.62
C SER A 251 -11.03 19.61 -17.25
N GLY A 252 -10.29 18.52 -17.00
CA GLY A 252 -10.35 17.77 -15.74
C GLY A 252 -11.41 16.66 -15.67
N ILE A 253 -12.22 16.48 -16.72
CA ILE A 253 -13.19 15.38 -16.82
C ILE A 253 -12.61 14.31 -17.77
N GLU A 254 -12.73 13.04 -17.39
CA GLU A 254 -12.38 11.94 -18.29
C GLU A 254 -13.27 12.02 -19.52
N LEU A 255 -12.70 11.89 -20.72
CA LEU A 255 -13.50 11.89 -21.95
C LEU A 255 -14.44 10.67 -22.06
N ARG A 256 -14.36 9.74 -21.10
CA ARG A 256 -15.35 8.67 -20.88
C ARG A 256 -16.62 9.15 -20.15
N GLU A 257 -16.51 10.15 -19.27
CA GLU A 257 -17.60 10.63 -18.40
C GLU A 257 -18.37 11.84 -18.95
N VAL A 258 -17.79 12.62 -19.87
CA VAL A 258 -18.45 13.78 -20.53
C VAL A 258 -19.73 13.38 -21.31
N ASN A 259 -19.97 12.09 -21.50
CA ASN A 259 -21.13 11.53 -22.21
C ASN A 259 -22.46 11.60 -21.44
N THR A 260 -22.54 12.10 -20.21
CA THR A 260 -23.82 12.12 -19.48
C THR A 260 -24.75 13.27 -19.88
N ASP A 261 -24.25 14.41 -20.36
CA ASP A 261 -25.10 15.62 -20.53
C ASP A 261 -24.97 16.39 -21.87
N ILE A 262 -24.29 15.86 -22.89
CA ILE A 262 -24.17 16.51 -24.20
C ILE A 262 -24.99 15.75 -25.26
N LYS A 263 -26.03 16.42 -25.77
CA LYS A 263 -26.95 16.08 -26.89
C LYS A 263 -26.58 14.81 -27.68
N SER A 264 -27.50 13.84 -27.64
CA SER A 264 -27.32 12.39 -27.70
C SER A 264 -26.75 11.74 -28.97
N ASP A 265 -26.72 12.39 -30.14
CA ASP A 265 -26.21 11.73 -31.37
C ASP A 265 -24.80 12.17 -31.79
N SER A 266 -24.40 13.40 -31.45
CA SER A 266 -23.06 13.90 -31.81
C SER A 266 -21.97 13.37 -30.87
N SER A 267 -22.33 13.05 -29.62
CA SER A 267 -21.39 12.61 -28.57
C SER A 267 -20.96 11.16 -28.73
N ALA A 268 -21.88 10.26 -29.08
CA ALA A 268 -21.57 8.84 -29.29
C ALA A 268 -20.62 8.61 -30.46
N SER A 269 -20.83 9.32 -31.58
CA SER A 269 -19.95 9.17 -32.74
C SER A 269 -18.55 9.75 -32.50
N ASP A 270 -18.46 10.89 -31.80
CA ASP A 270 -17.18 11.49 -31.43
C ASP A 270 -16.39 10.62 -30.44
N PHE A 271 -17.08 9.93 -29.53
CA PHE A 271 -16.42 8.99 -28.61
C PHE A 271 -15.69 7.86 -29.36
N VAL A 272 -16.34 7.26 -30.37
CA VAL A 272 -15.72 6.21 -31.19
C VAL A 272 -14.52 6.76 -31.97
N ARG A 273 -14.59 7.99 -32.50
CA ARG A 273 -13.46 8.66 -33.15
C ARG A 273 -12.26 8.83 -32.20
N LEU A 274 -12.52 9.14 -30.92
CA LEU A 274 -11.47 9.21 -29.90
C LEU A 274 -10.87 7.84 -29.59
N ILE A 275 -11.65 6.75 -29.59
CA ILE A 275 -11.12 5.39 -29.44
C ILE A 275 -10.13 5.07 -30.59
N TRP A 276 -10.51 5.37 -31.83
CA TRP A 276 -9.62 5.17 -32.98
C TRP A 276 -8.32 5.97 -32.83
N ALA A 277 -8.45 7.26 -32.52
CA ALA A 277 -7.31 8.15 -32.34
C ALA A 277 -6.38 7.63 -31.23
N TYR A 278 -6.96 7.13 -30.12
CA TYR A 278 -6.21 6.57 -29.00
C TYR A 278 -5.44 5.32 -29.41
N LEU A 279 -6.10 4.31 -29.98
CA LEU A 279 -5.47 3.05 -30.36
C LEU A 279 -4.34 3.26 -31.38
N ILE A 280 -4.58 4.08 -32.40
CA ILE A 280 -3.57 4.37 -33.43
C ILE A 280 -2.42 5.21 -32.85
N SER A 281 -2.71 6.18 -31.96
CA SER A 281 -1.66 6.99 -31.31
C SER A 281 -0.75 6.14 -30.41
N ILE A 282 -1.30 5.15 -29.69
CA ILE A 282 -0.52 4.19 -28.89
C ILE A 282 0.43 3.42 -29.81
N TYR A 283 -0.10 2.88 -30.91
CA TYR A 283 0.73 2.15 -31.88
C TYR A 283 1.84 3.05 -32.42
N SER A 284 1.51 4.25 -32.91
CA SER A 284 2.46 5.17 -33.55
C SER A 284 3.62 5.54 -32.61
N VAL A 285 3.30 5.90 -31.35
CA VAL A 285 4.31 6.18 -30.32
C VAL A 285 5.10 4.93 -29.95
N SER A 286 4.44 3.78 -29.82
CA SER A 286 5.13 2.52 -29.53
C SER A 286 6.13 2.18 -30.65
N ASN A 287 5.73 2.29 -31.91
CA ASN A 287 6.61 2.02 -33.05
C ASN A 287 7.82 2.97 -33.06
N LYS A 288 7.59 4.27 -32.80
CA LYS A 288 8.65 5.29 -32.77
C LYS A 288 9.68 5.10 -31.64
N TYR A 289 9.26 4.58 -30.50
CA TYR A 289 10.11 4.45 -29.30
C TYR A 289 10.47 3.00 -28.95
N ASN A 290 10.28 2.05 -29.88
CA ASN A 290 10.50 0.61 -29.67
C ASN A 290 9.75 0.07 -28.43
N GLY A 291 8.47 0.41 -28.32
CA GLY A 291 7.56 -0.08 -27.29
C GLY A 291 7.10 -1.52 -27.54
N ASN A 292 6.24 -2.00 -26.64
CA ASN A 292 5.80 -3.41 -26.60
C ASN A 292 4.52 -3.70 -27.40
N HIS A 293 4.08 -2.78 -28.27
CA HIS A 293 2.87 -3.01 -29.07
C HIS A 293 3.09 -4.16 -30.07
N LEU A 294 2.10 -5.04 -30.21
CA LEU A 294 2.17 -6.28 -30.99
C LEU A 294 2.18 -6.06 -32.52
N GLY A 295 2.23 -4.82 -32.99
CA GLY A 295 2.20 -4.50 -34.42
C GLY A 295 0.90 -4.89 -35.16
N PHE A 296 -0.19 -5.22 -34.46
CA PHE A 296 -1.47 -5.52 -35.09
C PHE A 296 -2.64 -4.78 -34.41
N LEU A 297 -3.66 -4.42 -35.20
CA LEU A 297 -4.93 -3.88 -34.72
C LEU A 297 -6.09 -4.55 -35.45
N VAL A 298 -7.16 -4.86 -34.70
CA VAL A 298 -8.39 -5.42 -35.25
C VAL A 298 -9.55 -4.49 -34.88
N PHE A 299 -10.28 -4.04 -35.89
CA PHE A 299 -11.52 -3.28 -35.72
C PHE A 299 -12.70 -4.13 -36.19
N ASP A 300 -13.69 -4.29 -35.33
CA ASP A 300 -14.96 -4.94 -35.64
C ASP A 300 -16.04 -3.85 -35.71
N GLU A 301 -16.65 -3.70 -36.88
CA GLU A 301 -17.66 -2.69 -37.21
C GLU A 301 -17.33 -1.28 -36.69
N PRO A 302 -16.20 -0.66 -37.12
CA PRO A 302 -15.85 0.68 -36.64
C PRO A 302 -16.97 1.71 -36.92
N ALA A 303 -17.79 1.52 -37.95
CA ALA A 303 -18.81 2.48 -38.40
C ALA A 303 -20.16 2.45 -37.65
N GLN A 304 -20.33 1.63 -36.60
CA GLN A 304 -21.63 1.28 -36.00
C GLN A 304 -22.54 2.47 -35.57
N HIS A 305 -21.98 3.63 -35.22
CA HIS A 305 -22.72 4.80 -34.73
C HIS A 305 -22.98 5.87 -35.81
N SER A 306 -23.44 5.48 -37.00
CA SER A 306 -23.75 6.41 -38.11
C SER A 306 -22.58 7.35 -38.47
N MET A 307 -21.40 6.77 -38.66
CA MET A 307 -20.20 7.53 -39.01
C MET A 307 -20.29 8.11 -40.42
N ALA A 308 -19.82 9.34 -40.59
CA ALA A 308 -19.62 9.90 -41.91
C ALA A 308 -18.59 9.08 -42.70
N VAL A 309 -18.87 8.80 -43.97
CA VAL A 309 -17.98 8.08 -44.91
C VAL A 309 -16.57 8.71 -44.95
N SER A 310 -16.48 10.04 -44.84
CA SER A 310 -15.21 10.76 -44.77
C SER A 310 -14.37 10.42 -43.53
N SER A 311 -15.00 10.16 -42.38
CA SER A 311 -14.31 9.76 -41.15
C SER A 311 -13.77 8.33 -41.28
N ILE A 312 -14.54 7.42 -41.88
CA ILE A 312 -14.12 6.03 -42.15
C ILE A 312 -12.97 6.00 -43.16
N ASN A 313 -13.05 6.79 -44.23
CA ASN A 313 -11.95 6.92 -45.19
C ASN A 313 -10.68 7.46 -44.53
N SER A 314 -10.82 8.45 -43.64
CA SER A 314 -9.69 8.99 -42.88
C SER A 314 -9.07 7.94 -41.94
N LEU A 315 -9.89 7.10 -41.31
CA LEU A 315 -9.44 5.96 -40.51
C LEU A 315 -8.63 4.98 -41.36
N PHE A 316 -9.16 4.54 -42.49
CA PHE A 316 -8.47 3.59 -43.37
C PHE A 316 -7.18 4.14 -43.95
N LYS A 317 -7.15 5.42 -44.34
CA LYS A 317 -5.92 6.12 -44.74
C LYS A 317 -4.89 6.17 -43.62
N ALA A 318 -5.32 6.44 -42.38
CA ALA A 318 -4.42 6.45 -41.23
C ALA A 318 -3.82 5.06 -40.96
N LEU A 319 -4.62 3.99 -41.04
CA LEU A 319 -4.15 2.61 -40.88
C LEU A 319 -3.20 2.17 -41.99
N SER A 320 -3.51 2.50 -43.25
CA SER A 320 -2.70 2.16 -44.42
C SER A 320 -1.35 2.90 -44.45
N LYS A 321 -1.29 4.11 -43.88
CA LYS A 321 -0.04 4.90 -43.78
C LYS A 321 0.99 4.28 -42.82
N GLU A 322 0.54 3.51 -41.84
CA GLU A 322 1.40 2.88 -40.85
C GLU A 322 1.97 1.55 -41.40
N GLY A 323 3.06 1.63 -42.17
CA GLY A 323 3.58 0.48 -42.94
C GLY A 323 4.05 -0.75 -42.12
N ALA A 324 4.30 -0.59 -40.82
CA ALA A 324 4.66 -1.69 -39.92
C ALA A 324 3.47 -2.20 -39.07
N LEU A 325 2.24 -1.76 -39.37
CA LEU A 325 1.03 -2.13 -38.67
C LEU A 325 0.19 -3.08 -39.52
N GLN A 326 -0.07 -4.28 -39.01
CA GLN A 326 -1.09 -5.14 -39.60
C GLN A 326 -2.48 -4.74 -39.08
N SER A 327 -3.30 -4.14 -39.94
CA SER A 327 -4.66 -3.74 -39.60
C SER A 327 -5.68 -4.69 -40.24
N ILE A 328 -6.60 -5.24 -39.44
CA ILE A 328 -7.73 -6.04 -39.92
C ILE A 328 -9.01 -5.28 -39.56
N VAL A 329 -9.85 -5.01 -40.56
CA VAL A 329 -11.13 -4.34 -40.35
C VAL A 329 -12.23 -5.25 -40.87
N ALA A 330 -13.15 -5.63 -39.98
CA ALA A 330 -14.45 -6.16 -40.35
C ALA A 330 -15.44 -4.99 -40.36
N ALA A 331 -16.05 -4.69 -41.50
CA ALA A 331 -16.99 -3.59 -41.63
C ALA A 331 -18.09 -3.91 -42.64
N SER A 332 -19.29 -3.44 -42.33
CA SER A 332 -20.45 -3.41 -43.22
C SER A 332 -20.60 -2.01 -43.82
N PHE A 333 -21.08 -1.94 -45.08
CA PHE A 333 -21.20 -0.69 -45.85
C PHE A 333 -22.62 -0.49 -46.37
N ASP A 334 -23.63 -0.72 -45.53
CA ASP A 334 -25.05 -0.48 -45.84
C ASP A 334 -25.53 -1.05 -47.19
N GLU A 335 -25.00 -2.21 -47.58
CA GLU A 335 -25.29 -2.89 -48.86
C GLU A 335 -25.02 -2.01 -50.11
N SER A 336 -24.15 -0.99 -50.01
CA SER A 336 -23.86 -0.04 -51.08
C SER A 336 -22.40 -0.08 -51.52
N ASP A 337 -22.17 -0.56 -52.75
CA ASP A 337 -20.85 -0.58 -53.40
C ASP A 337 -20.24 0.82 -53.54
N ARG A 338 -21.09 1.84 -53.63
CA ARG A 338 -20.67 3.23 -53.70
C ARG A 338 -20.07 3.70 -52.38
N VAL A 339 -20.71 3.39 -51.25
CA VAL A 339 -20.22 3.74 -49.91
C VAL A 339 -18.91 3.03 -49.62
N PHE A 340 -18.79 1.77 -50.04
CA PHE A 340 -17.53 1.03 -49.98
C PHE A 340 -16.42 1.74 -50.78
N SER A 341 -16.68 2.04 -52.06
CA SER A 341 -15.70 2.68 -52.95
C SER A 341 -15.22 4.05 -52.43
N GLU A 342 -16.14 4.87 -51.90
CA GLU A 342 -15.81 6.15 -51.28
C GLU A 342 -15.03 5.98 -49.96
N SER A 343 -15.31 4.93 -49.19
CA SER A 343 -14.62 4.65 -47.93
C SER A 343 -13.17 4.19 -48.14
N VAL A 344 -12.89 3.43 -49.20
CA VAL A 344 -11.55 2.88 -49.48
C VAL A 344 -10.74 3.70 -50.47
N ASP A 345 -11.26 4.84 -50.93
CA ASP A 345 -10.58 5.71 -51.88
C ASP A 345 -9.19 6.14 -51.37
N GLY A 346 -8.15 5.86 -52.16
CA GLY A 346 -6.75 6.19 -51.84
C GLY A 346 -6.13 5.37 -50.70
N VAL A 347 -6.68 4.20 -50.37
CA VAL A 347 -6.17 3.27 -49.35
C VAL A 347 -5.52 2.07 -50.03
N GLU A 348 -4.36 1.62 -49.55
CA GLU A 348 -3.80 0.33 -49.95
C GLU A 348 -4.37 -0.77 -49.04
N TYR A 349 -5.14 -1.71 -49.61
CA TYR A 349 -5.82 -2.75 -48.84
C TYR A 349 -5.91 -4.07 -49.60
N LYS A 350 -6.13 -5.16 -48.85
CA LYS A 350 -6.49 -6.48 -49.37
C LYS A 350 -7.93 -6.78 -48.98
N LEU A 351 -8.83 -6.85 -49.97
CA LEU A 351 -10.22 -7.21 -49.73
C LEU A 351 -10.36 -8.73 -49.53
N ILE A 352 -11.05 -9.13 -48.47
CA ILE A 352 -11.50 -10.51 -48.27
C ILE A 352 -13.02 -10.49 -48.26
N THR A 353 -13.62 -10.87 -49.39
CA THR A 353 -15.07 -11.00 -49.48
C THR A 353 -15.52 -12.32 -48.89
N VAL A 354 -16.32 -12.26 -47.83
CA VAL A 354 -17.05 -13.42 -47.33
C VAL A 354 -18.18 -13.67 -48.34
N GLY A 355 -18.15 -14.80 -49.05
CA GLY A 355 -19.03 -15.11 -50.19
C GLY A 355 -20.52 -15.25 -49.81
N GLU A 356 -21.12 -16.42 -50.03
CA GLU A 356 -22.50 -16.65 -49.58
C GLU A 356 -22.63 -16.57 -48.05
N LYS A 357 -23.89 -16.48 -47.56
CA LYS A 357 -24.25 -16.43 -46.13
C LYS A 357 -23.32 -17.28 -45.26
N LEU A 358 -22.69 -16.66 -44.27
CA LEU A 358 -21.83 -17.31 -43.27
C LEU A 358 -22.53 -18.48 -42.57
N LEU A 359 -23.84 -18.35 -42.39
CA LEU A 359 -24.71 -19.38 -41.85
C LEU A 359 -25.55 -19.97 -42.97
N LYS A 360 -25.30 -21.24 -43.30
CA LYS A 360 -26.13 -22.02 -44.22
C LYS A 360 -26.94 -23.04 -43.42
N PRO A 361 -28.21 -23.29 -43.83
CA PRO A 361 -28.97 -24.38 -43.24
C PRO A 361 -28.19 -25.69 -43.42
N LEU A 362 -28.12 -26.48 -42.35
CA LEU A 362 -27.54 -27.80 -42.41
C LEU A 362 -28.31 -28.60 -43.48
N ALA A 363 -27.62 -29.13 -44.49
CA ALA A 363 -28.27 -29.89 -45.55
C ALA A 363 -29.14 -31.00 -44.94
N PRO A 364 -30.38 -31.21 -45.41
CA PRO A 364 -31.23 -32.27 -44.90
C PRO A 364 -30.49 -33.60 -45.10
N LYS A 365 -30.36 -34.39 -44.02
CA LYS A 365 -29.85 -35.76 -44.11
C LYS A 365 -30.81 -36.53 -45.03
N ALA A 366 -30.26 -37.07 -46.12
CA ALA A 366 -30.96 -37.90 -47.07
C ALA A 366 -31.57 -39.15 -46.41
#